data_AF-A0AAV5AQI3-F1
#
_entry.id   AF-A0AAV5AQI3-F1
#
_cell.length_a   1.000
_cell.length_b   1.000
_cell.length_c   1.000
_cell.angle_alpha   90.00
_cell.angle_beta   90.00
_cell.angle_gamma   90.00
#
_symmetry.space_group_name_H-M   'P 1'
#
loop_
_entity.id
_entity.type
_entity.pdbx_description
1 polymer ?
#
loop_
_entity_poly.entity_id
_entity_poly.type
_entity_poly.pdbx_seq_one_letter_code
_entity_poly.pdbx_strand_id
1 'polypeptide(L)'
;MIPETLLNIKNYLIESNLHLSSPLKDGRLNSSFNEDEIINILKTKFKINEPNSRQWFDFSFEEKGDFFPVNIKVTTTNTADNLNCKLGIYYALTGLLPDFSNGIDWLNYFEKLKENLGTKIDKDYYFLIINKEAPEDVFVNTLKGIKTL
;
A
#
# COMPACT_ATOMS: atom_id res chain seq x y z
N MET A 1 9.63 10.84 2.54
CA MET A 1 10.66 9.96 3.15
C MET A 1 9.96 8.67 3.54
N ILE A 2 10.58 7.51 3.35
CA ILE A 2 9.97 6.25 3.79
C ILE A 2 10.07 6.14 5.32
N PRO A 3 8.97 5.84 6.05
CA PRO A 3 9.00 5.65 7.49
C PRO A 3 9.87 4.46 7.90
N GLU A 4 10.51 4.56 9.07
CA GLU A 4 11.46 3.55 9.58
C GLU A 4 10.77 2.19 9.78
N THR A 5 9.54 2.22 10.27
CA THR A 5 8.73 1.00 10.46
C THR A 5 8.53 0.24 9.15
N LEU A 6 8.28 0.93 8.04
CA LEU A 6 8.08 0.29 6.73
C LEU A 6 9.40 -0.26 6.17
N LEU A 7 10.53 0.40 6.43
CA LEU A 7 11.85 -0.14 6.09
C LEU A 7 12.17 -1.41 6.89
N ASN A 8 11.82 -1.43 8.17
CA ASN A 8 11.99 -2.60 9.03
C ASN A 8 11.09 -3.77 8.60
N ILE A 9 9.85 -3.48 8.20
CA ILE A 9 8.93 -4.47 7.59
C ILE A 9 9.57 -5.08 6.33
N LYS A 10 10.04 -4.23 5.40
CA LYS A 10 10.70 -4.68 4.17
C LYS A 10 11.90 -5.58 4.47
N ASN A 11 12.81 -5.16 5.36
CA ASN A 11 13.99 -5.96 5.71
C ASN A 11 13.61 -7.30 6.38
N TYR A 12 12.60 -7.29 7.26
CA TYR A 12 12.13 -8.53 7.88
C TYR A 12 11.59 -9.53 6.87
N LEU A 13 10.82 -9.06 5.88
CA LEU A 13 10.29 -9.93 4.83
C LEU A 13 11.44 -10.57 4.03
N ILE A 14 12.47 -9.80 3.67
CA ILE A 14 13.68 -10.32 2.99
C ILE A 14 14.37 -11.40 3.83
N GLU A 15 14.52 -11.18 5.13
CA GLU A 15 15.18 -12.13 6.05
C GLU A 15 14.32 -13.37 6.36
N SER A 16 13.00 -13.29 6.20
CA SER A 16 12.07 -14.35 6.59
C SER A 16 11.94 -15.51 5.60
N ASN A 17 12.62 -15.46 4.45
CA ASN A 17 12.48 -16.41 3.34
C ASN A 17 11.00 -16.68 2.99
N LEU A 18 10.28 -15.64 2.52
CA LEU A 18 8.86 -15.79 2.21
C LEU A 18 8.57 -16.95 1.25
N HIS A 19 7.63 -17.79 1.65
CA HIS A 19 7.03 -18.80 0.80
C HIS A 19 5.59 -18.40 0.50
N LEU A 20 5.38 -17.78 -0.66
CA LEU A 20 4.07 -17.39 -1.14
C LEU A 20 3.38 -18.59 -1.83
N SER A 21 2.15 -18.88 -1.45
CA SER A 21 1.40 -19.98 -2.07
C SER A 21 0.88 -19.59 -3.46
N SER A 22 0.72 -20.57 -4.35
CA SER A 22 0.11 -20.36 -5.67
C SER A 22 -0.91 -21.47 -5.97
N PRO A 23 -1.98 -21.59 -5.17
CA PRO A 23 -2.89 -22.74 -5.22
C PRO A 23 -3.83 -22.73 -6.44
N LEU A 24 -4.03 -21.58 -7.09
CA LEU A 24 -4.97 -21.42 -8.18
C LEU A 24 -4.28 -21.23 -9.52
N LYS A 25 -5.00 -21.52 -10.61
CA LYS A 25 -4.56 -21.18 -11.98
C LYS A 25 -4.65 -19.68 -12.27
N ASP A 26 -5.54 -18.97 -11.57
CA ASP A 26 -5.72 -17.53 -11.73
C ASP A 26 -4.69 -16.78 -10.89
N GLY A 27 -3.71 -16.18 -11.56
CA GLY A 27 -2.64 -15.42 -10.92
C GLY A 27 -3.13 -14.19 -10.15
N ARG A 28 -4.31 -13.64 -10.47
CA ARG A 28 -4.88 -12.49 -9.74
C ARG A 28 -5.44 -12.93 -8.40
N LEU A 29 -6.12 -14.08 -8.36
CA LEU A 29 -6.60 -14.65 -7.09
C LEU A 29 -5.41 -15.02 -6.20
N ASN A 30 -4.35 -15.59 -6.76
CA ASN A 30 -3.13 -15.88 -6.00
C ASN A 30 -2.52 -14.61 -5.37
N SER A 31 -2.43 -13.49 -6.10
CA SER A 31 -1.95 -12.23 -5.52
C SER A 31 -2.77 -11.78 -4.30
N SER A 32 -4.11 -11.91 -4.35
CA SER A 32 -4.97 -11.59 -3.19
C SER A 32 -4.73 -12.53 -2.01
N PHE A 33 -4.51 -13.84 -2.25
CA PHE A 33 -4.15 -14.77 -1.17
C PHE A 33 -2.77 -14.45 -0.58
N ASN A 34 -1.81 -14.05 -1.42
CA ASN A 34 -0.47 -13.70 -0.96
C ASN A 34 -0.47 -12.42 -0.12
N GLU A 35 -1.33 -11.45 -0.45
CA GLU A 35 -1.54 -10.25 0.39
C GLU A 35 -1.97 -10.66 1.81
N ASP A 36 -2.94 -11.58 1.95
CA ASP A 36 -3.38 -12.10 3.25
C ASP A 36 -2.25 -12.85 3.99
N GLU A 37 -1.48 -13.69 3.29
CA GLU A 37 -0.32 -14.40 3.86
C GLU A 37 0.71 -13.42 4.42
N ILE A 38 1.03 -12.37 3.66
CA ILE A 38 1.96 -11.32 4.09
C ILE A 38 1.42 -10.60 5.32
N ILE A 39 0.16 -10.18 5.33
CA ILE A 39 -0.44 -9.51 6.50
C ILE A 39 -0.36 -10.39 7.75
N ASN A 40 -0.64 -11.69 7.62
CA ASN A 40 -0.54 -12.63 8.74
C ASN A 40 0.89 -12.76 9.26
N ILE A 41 1.89 -12.82 8.38
CA ILE A 41 3.31 -12.78 8.76
C ILE A 41 3.64 -11.48 9.50
N LEU A 42 3.20 -10.33 8.99
CA LEU A 42 3.50 -9.03 9.59
C LEU A 42 2.89 -8.87 10.99
N LYS A 43 1.67 -9.34 11.21
CA LYS A 43 0.98 -9.31 12.52
C LYS A 43 1.76 -10.03 13.63
N THR A 44 2.59 -11.01 13.29
CA THR A 44 3.40 -11.74 14.29
C THR A 44 4.49 -10.90 14.93
N LYS A 45 4.95 -9.83 14.26
CA LYS A 45 6.13 -9.05 14.65
C LYS A 45 5.90 -7.54 14.74
N PHE A 46 4.97 -7.00 13.97
CA PHE A 46 4.73 -5.56 13.88
C PHE A 46 3.34 -5.20 14.39
N LYS A 47 3.24 -4.06 15.06
CA LYS A 47 1.96 -3.46 15.45
C LYS A 47 1.35 -2.76 14.24
N ILE A 48 0.64 -3.52 13.41
CA ILE A 48 -0.10 -3.01 12.25
C ILE A 48 -1.61 -3.07 12.50
N ASN A 49 -2.34 -2.18 11.85
CA ASN A 49 -3.79 -2.19 11.79
C ASN A 49 -4.21 -2.73 10.41
N GLU A 50 -4.85 -3.90 10.42
CA GLU A 50 -5.54 -4.44 9.26
C GLU A 50 -6.94 -3.80 9.19
N PRO A 51 -7.32 -3.17 8.08
CA PRO A 51 -8.64 -2.59 7.93
C PRO A 51 -9.72 -3.65 7.71
N ASN A 52 -10.97 -3.25 7.90
CA ASN A 52 -12.11 -4.03 7.42
C ASN A 52 -12.05 -4.18 5.89
N SER A 53 -12.69 -5.23 5.37
CA SER A 53 -12.73 -5.49 3.92
C SER A 53 -13.13 -4.25 3.10
N ARG A 54 -12.43 -4.02 1.98
CA ARG A 54 -12.65 -2.94 1.00
C ARG A 54 -12.20 -1.53 1.40
N GLN A 55 -11.25 -1.42 2.32
CA GLN A 55 -10.54 -0.15 2.50
C GLN A 55 -9.52 0.10 1.39
N TRP A 56 -9.02 1.33 1.33
CA TRP A 56 -8.12 1.83 0.28
C TRP A 56 -6.64 1.59 0.56
N PHE A 57 -6.34 0.81 1.59
CA PHE A 57 -5.02 0.32 1.97
C PHE A 57 -5.18 -1.10 2.51
N ASP A 58 -4.12 -1.91 2.48
CA ASP A 58 -4.16 -3.31 2.91
C ASP A 58 -3.76 -3.43 4.38
N PHE A 59 -2.86 -2.56 4.84
CA PHE A 59 -2.61 -2.35 6.25
C PHE A 59 -2.16 -0.92 6.51
N SER A 60 -2.16 -0.54 7.77
CA SER A 60 -1.59 0.73 8.22
C SER A 60 -0.82 0.56 9.52
N PHE A 61 -0.02 1.55 9.87
CA PHE A 61 0.61 1.63 11.18
C PHE A 61 0.75 3.09 11.60
N GLU A 62 1.08 3.27 12.87
CA GLU A 62 1.39 4.59 13.43
C GLU A 62 2.88 4.66 13.77
N GLU A 63 3.54 5.72 13.34
CA GLU A 63 4.92 6.03 13.75
C GLU A 63 4.97 7.50 14.20
N LYS A 64 5.46 7.74 15.42
CA LYS A 64 5.62 9.09 15.98
C LYS A 64 4.31 9.92 15.96
N GLY A 65 3.16 9.25 16.07
CA GLY A 65 1.82 9.87 16.05
C GLY A 65 1.24 10.13 14.66
N ASP A 66 1.97 9.78 13.59
CA ASP A 66 1.49 9.88 12.22
C ASP A 66 0.94 8.54 11.71
N PHE A 67 -0.12 8.61 10.91
CA PHE A 67 -0.75 7.47 10.25
C PHE A 67 -0.10 7.19 8.89
N PHE A 68 0.24 5.92 8.62
CA PHE A 68 0.86 5.48 7.37
C PHE A 68 0.01 4.38 6.70
N PRO A 69 -0.71 4.71 5.61
CA PRO A 69 -1.44 3.71 4.82
C PRO A 69 -0.50 3.02 3.83
N VAL A 70 -0.55 1.69 3.78
CA VAL A 70 0.28 0.88 2.88
C VAL A 70 -0.57 -0.05 2.04
N ASN A 71 -0.31 -0.07 0.73
CA ASN A 71 -0.82 -1.08 -0.17
C ASN A 71 0.25 -2.14 -0.45
N ILE A 72 -0.12 -3.41 -0.40
CA ILE A 72 0.73 -4.52 -0.77
C ILE A 72 0.57 -4.76 -2.28
N LYS A 73 1.68 -5.03 -2.97
CA LYS A 73 1.69 -5.42 -4.38
C LYS A 73 2.52 -6.68 -4.54
N VAL A 74 1.85 -7.78 -4.87
CA VAL A 74 2.50 -9.05 -5.20
C VAL A 74 2.49 -9.23 -6.71
N THR A 75 3.65 -9.00 -7.34
CA THR A 75 3.79 -8.88 -8.80
C THR A 75 5.01 -9.65 -9.32
N THR A 76 5.09 -9.90 -10.63
CA THR A 76 6.32 -10.42 -11.27
C THR A 76 7.33 -9.32 -11.55
N THR A 77 6.98 -8.04 -11.34
CA THR A 77 7.78 -6.85 -11.66
C THR A 77 8.09 -6.62 -13.15
N ASN A 78 7.65 -7.52 -14.04
CA ASN A 78 7.90 -7.44 -15.49
C ASN A 78 7.02 -6.41 -16.21
N THR A 79 5.96 -5.94 -15.57
CA THR A 79 5.02 -4.95 -16.11
C THR A 79 4.69 -3.91 -15.06
N ALA A 80 4.38 -2.69 -15.50
CA ALA A 80 3.83 -1.67 -14.61
C ALA A 80 2.52 -2.17 -13.98
N ASP A 81 2.35 -1.91 -12.69
CA ASP A 81 1.10 -2.20 -11.98
C ASP A 81 0.20 -0.97 -12.00
N ASN A 82 -1.11 -1.21 -11.99
CA ASN A 82 -2.09 -0.14 -12.02
C ASN A 82 -2.26 0.48 -10.63
N LEU A 83 -1.92 1.75 -10.50
CA LEU A 83 -2.35 2.53 -9.35
C LEU A 83 -3.81 2.97 -9.53
N ASN A 84 -4.75 2.14 -9.09
CA ASN A 84 -6.18 2.49 -9.10
C ASN A 84 -6.73 2.66 -7.68
N CYS A 85 -6.36 3.74 -7.01
CA CYS A 85 -6.84 4.06 -5.66
C CYS A 85 -7.11 5.57 -5.50
N LYS A 86 -8.34 6.01 -5.79
CA LYS A 86 -8.75 7.42 -5.66
C LYS A 86 -8.47 7.97 -4.26
N LEU A 87 -8.81 7.17 -3.24
CA LEU A 87 -8.66 7.57 -1.83
C LEU A 87 -7.18 7.70 -1.43
N GLY A 88 -6.31 6.80 -1.89
CA GLY A 88 -4.86 6.89 -1.68
C GLY A 88 -4.24 8.10 -2.37
N ILE A 89 -4.68 8.41 -3.59
CA ILE A 89 -4.27 9.63 -4.31
C ILE A 89 -4.71 10.88 -3.54
N TYR A 90 -5.98 10.93 -3.10
CA TYR A 90 -6.48 12.04 -2.30
C TYR A 90 -5.65 12.22 -1.01
N TYR A 91 -5.39 11.14 -0.28
CA TYR A 91 -4.57 11.18 0.93
C TYR A 91 -3.15 11.69 0.64
N ALA A 92 -2.48 11.21 -0.40
CA ALA A 92 -1.13 11.69 -0.72
C ALA A 92 -1.11 13.18 -1.09
N LEU A 93 -2.11 13.66 -1.82
CA LEU A 93 -2.14 15.03 -2.35
C LEU A 93 -2.66 16.07 -1.35
N THR A 94 -3.49 15.67 -0.39
CA THR A 94 -4.08 16.56 0.64
C THR A 94 -3.46 16.35 2.03
N GLY A 95 -2.98 15.13 2.30
CA GLY A 95 -2.60 14.62 3.61
C GLY A 95 -3.75 14.51 4.62
N LEU A 96 -4.99 14.55 4.13
CA LEU A 96 -6.20 14.35 4.91
C LEU A 96 -6.71 12.93 4.73
N LEU A 97 -7.21 12.33 5.81
CA LEU A 97 -7.94 11.07 5.74
C LEU A 97 -9.22 11.29 4.92
N PRO A 98 -9.49 10.48 3.88
CA PRO A 98 -10.72 10.61 3.10
C PRO A 98 -11.95 10.38 3.97
N ASP A 99 -12.89 11.33 3.95
CA ASP A 99 -14.18 11.24 4.65
C ASP A 99 -15.31 10.71 3.74
N PHE A 100 -14.94 10.20 2.56
CA PHE A 100 -15.84 9.73 1.52
C PHE A 100 -15.44 8.33 1.03
N SER A 101 -16.40 7.63 0.42
CA SER A 101 -16.16 6.28 -0.10
C SER A 101 -15.48 6.30 -1.47
N ASN A 102 -14.87 5.17 -1.84
CA ASN A 102 -14.25 5.00 -3.17
C ASN A 102 -15.27 5.12 -4.34
N GLY A 103 -16.58 5.02 -4.04
CA GLY A 103 -17.67 5.17 -5.00
C GLY A 103 -18.03 6.61 -5.35
N ILE A 104 -17.33 7.61 -4.81
CA ILE A 104 -17.52 9.02 -5.16
C ILE A 104 -17.39 9.22 -6.69
N ASP A 105 -18.30 10.00 -7.27
CA ASP A 105 -18.20 10.40 -8.67
C ASP A 105 -17.03 11.35 -8.88
N TRP A 106 -16.63 11.50 -10.14
CA TRP A 106 -15.44 12.27 -10.49
C TRP A 106 -15.57 13.76 -10.19
N LEU A 107 -16.75 14.37 -10.40
CA LEU A 107 -16.93 15.79 -10.17
C LEU A 107 -16.74 16.13 -8.69
N ASN A 108 -17.48 15.43 -7.82
CA ASN A 108 -17.38 15.62 -6.37
C ASN A 108 -15.96 15.28 -5.84
N TYR A 109 -15.31 14.26 -6.41
CA TYR A 109 -13.93 13.95 -6.06
C TYR A 109 -12.97 15.09 -6.39
N PHE A 110 -13.06 15.66 -7.61
CA PHE A 110 -12.18 16.75 -8.02
C PHE A 110 -12.46 18.04 -7.27
N GLU A 111 -13.71 18.33 -6.92
CA GLU A 111 -14.06 19.47 -6.07
C GLU A 111 -13.42 19.35 -4.69
N LYS A 112 -13.62 18.21 -4.00
CA LYS A 112 -12.98 17.94 -2.70
C LYS A 112 -11.45 17.99 -2.77
N LEU A 113 -10.86 17.40 -3.82
CA LEU A 113 -9.42 17.41 -4.02
C LEU A 113 -8.89 18.83 -4.20
N LYS A 114 -9.54 19.64 -5.05
CA LYS A 114 -9.16 21.03 -5.31
C LYS A 114 -9.22 21.88 -4.04
N GLU A 115 -10.26 21.71 -3.23
CA GLU A 115 -10.45 22.46 -1.99
C GLU A 115 -9.35 22.16 -0.95
N ASN A 116 -8.90 20.91 -0.86
CA ASN A 116 -8.02 20.44 0.22
C ASN A 116 -6.56 20.22 -0.23
N LEU A 117 -6.24 20.52 -1.49
CA LEU A 117 -4.93 20.23 -2.07
C LEU A 117 -3.81 20.90 -1.26
N GLY A 118 -2.79 20.13 -0.89
CA GLY A 118 -1.61 20.65 -0.19
C GLY A 118 -1.83 21.04 1.28
N THR A 119 -2.97 20.67 1.89
CA THR A 119 -3.23 20.95 3.32
C THR A 119 -2.12 20.40 4.22
N LYS A 120 -1.64 19.18 3.94
CA LYS A 120 -0.42 18.60 4.51
C LYS A 120 0.42 18.01 3.39
N ILE A 121 1.63 18.55 3.22
CA ILE A 121 2.51 18.21 2.08
C ILE A 121 3.45 17.03 2.36
N ASP A 122 3.63 16.69 3.64
CA ASP A 122 4.56 15.68 4.15
C ASP A 122 3.99 14.25 4.12
N LYS A 123 2.71 14.08 3.77
CA LYS A 123 2.04 12.78 3.67
C LYS A 123 2.19 12.16 2.29
N ASP A 124 2.12 10.84 2.22
CA ASP A 124 2.23 10.09 0.97
C ASP A 124 1.48 8.77 1.06
N TYR A 125 1.29 8.10 -0.07
CA TYR A 125 0.66 6.80 -0.16
C TYR A 125 1.71 5.74 -0.49
N TYR A 126 1.84 4.73 0.37
CA TYR A 126 2.98 3.83 0.38
C TYR A 126 2.62 2.48 -0.25
N PHE A 127 3.62 1.88 -0.88
CA PHE A 127 3.53 0.55 -1.49
C PHE A 127 4.62 -0.34 -0.92
N LEU A 128 4.23 -1.52 -0.46
CA LEU A 128 5.12 -2.63 -0.16
C LEU A 128 5.04 -3.61 -1.32
N ILE A 129 6.10 -3.69 -2.12
CA ILE A 129 6.14 -4.51 -3.33
C ILE A 129 6.96 -5.77 -3.06
N ILE A 130 6.40 -6.92 -3.41
CA ILE A 130 7.03 -8.23 -3.33
C ILE A 130 7.06 -8.81 -4.74
N ASN A 131 8.25 -9.20 -5.20
CA ASN A 131 8.42 -9.95 -6.42
C ASN A 131 8.09 -11.44 -6.17
N LYS A 132 7.03 -11.95 -6.78
CA LYS A 132 6.64 -13.36 -6.56
C LYS A 132 7.52 -14.38 -7.27
N GLU A 133 8.33 -13.95 -8.24
CA GLU A 133 9.31 -14.81 -8.91
C GLU A 133 10.64 -14.88 -8.14
N ALA A 134 10.90 -13.89 -7.27
CA ALA A 134 12.07 -13.79 -6.40
C ALA A 134 11.65 -13.15 -5.06
N PRO A 135 11.08 -13.92 -4.10
CA PRO A 135 10.50 -13.38 -2.86
C PRO A 135 11.48 -12.61 -1.95
N GLU A 136 12.78 -12.73 -2.16
CA GLU A 136 13.82 -11.91 -1.55
C GLU A 136 13.91 -10.48 -2.13
N ASP A 137 13.35 -10.26 -3.32
CA ASP A 137 13.22 -8.96 -3.96
C ASP A 137 11.96 -8.25 -3.44
N VAL A 138 12.13 -7.63 -2.27
CA VAL A 138 11.12 -6.81 -1.59
C VAL A 138 11.59 -5.37 -1.56
N PHE A 139 10.75 -4.47 -2.05
CA PHE A 139 11.05 -3.03 -2.05
C PHE A 139 9.83 -2.19 -1.69
N VAL A 140 10.11 -0.94 -1.39
CA VAL A 140 9.11 0.03 -0.95
C VAL A 140 9.13 1.21 -1.89
N ASN A 141 7.95 1.71 -2.24
CA ASN A 141 7.80 2.90 -3.05
C ASN A 141 6.65 3.75 -2.53
N THR A 142 6.50 4.96 -3.05
CA THR A 142 5.38 5.84 -2.71
C THR A 142 4.82 6.50 -3.95
N LEU A 143 3.61 7.04 -3.85
CA LEU A 143 2.96 7.73 -4.97
C LEU A 143 3.81 8.92 -5.44
N LYS A 144 4.28 9.78 -4.53
CA LYS A 144 5.16 10.91 -4.91
C LYS A 144 6.59 10.48 -5.26
N GLY A 145 6.96 9.22 -4.99
CA GLY A 145 8.26 8.64 -5.32
C GLY A 145 8.37 8.06 -6.73
N ILE A 146 7.24 7.88 -7.44
CA ILE A 146 7.22 7.38 -8.81
C ILE A 146 7.85 8.43 -9.74
N LYS A 147 8.94 8.04 -10.41
CA LYS A 147 9.72 8.95 -11.28
C LYS A 147 9.25 8.96 -12.74
N THR A 148 8.63 7.87 -13.19
CA THR A 148 8.16 7.68 -14.56
C THR A 148 6.85 6.93 -14.53
N LEU A 149 5.87 7.42 -15.29
CA LEU A 149 4.57 6.78 -15.53
C LEU A 149 4.61 5.99 -16.84
#